data_AF-A0A964HXN4-F1
#
_entry.id   AF-A0A964HXN4-F1
#
_cell.length_a   1.000
_cell.length_b   1.000
_cell.length_c   1.000
_cell.angle_alpha   90.00
_cell.angle_beta   90.00
_cell.angle_gamma   90.00
#
_symmetry.space_group_name_H-M   'P 1'
#
loop_
_entity.id
_entity.type
_entity.pdbx_description
1 polymer ?
#
loop_
_entity_poly.entity_id
_entity_poly.type
_entity_poly.pdbx_seq_one_letter_code
_entity_poly.pdbx_strand_id
1 'polypeptide(L)'
;MGRKRLPGIPRSTSQKASSTAKNARAISGIFAPSSECACGRPTRAAKRSPVSSLSTESPTETQAISTTSGPNRRENLGQQAIKIAPSALRGISTTTEWTTKACTGSPNKVSRGKSITTNILVTDRFQCVTPDLAADLELAISMADTADAITMAHFQSLDLVIDTKPDLTPVTEADLQVEQTLRASLSEQRALDSMLGEEFGVTGASNRQWIIDPIDGTKNFVRGVPVWATLIALAIDDEVVLGVVSAPALGRRWWARLGGGAWQSTFGAPATGLRVSSVRSLADASLSYSDSVGWESTLPKLAAATWRQRAYGDFWSHMLVAEGAVDIAVEPADLRPWDVAALIPIVTEAGGQITAIDGTPALRGGSAAASNGLLHEDLLRLLAT
;
A
#
# COMPACT_ATOMS: atom_id res chain seq x y z
N MET A 1 -11.36 66.17 15.52
CA MET A 1 -12.08 65.32 16.48
C MET A 1 -13.55 65.25 16.07
N GLY A 2 -14.04 64.11 15.61
CA GLY A 2 -15.43 63.94 15.20
C GLY A 2 -15.75 62.47 14.98
N ARG A 3 -16.27 61.81 16.03
CA ARG A 3 -16.65 60.39 16.02
C ARG A 3 -17.90 60.20 15.16
N LYS A 4 -17.80 59.47 14.04
CA LYS A 4 -18.95 58.90 13.33
C LYS A 4 -19.25 57.51 13.90
N ARG A 5 -20.46 57.33 14.45
CA ARG A 5 -21.04 56.03 14.84
C ARG A 5 -21.62 55.37 13.59
N LEU A 6 -21.33 54.09 13.39
CA LEU A 6 -22.02 53.20 12.43
C LEU A 6 -23.17 52.45 13.14
N PRO A 7 -24.21 52.02 12.39
CA PRO A 7 -25.53 51.68 12.92
C PRO A 7 -25.66 50.25 13.46
N GLY A 8 -26.68 50.08 14.31
CA GLY A 8 -26.95 48.89 15.11
C GLY A 8 -27.54 47.69 14.35
N ILE A 9 -27.27 46.53 14.94
CA ILE A 9 -27.77 45.20 14.61
C ILE A 9 -29.26 45.09 15.02
N PRO A 10 -30.18 44.57 14.19
CA PRO A 10 -31.51 44.22 14.66
C PRO A 10 -31.55 42.83 15.32
N ARG A 11 -32.25 42.76 16.45
CA ARG A 11 -32.49 41.58 17.27
C ARG A 11 -33.47 40.59 16.63
N SER A 12 -33.26 39.35 17.02
CA SER A 12 -34.10 38.15 16.92
C SER A 12 -35.62 38.35 17.04
N THR A 13 -36.36 37.61 16.21
CA THR A 13 -37.72 37.16 16.54
C THR A 13 -37.76 35.63 16.57
N SER A 14 -38.21 35.11 17.69
CA SER A 14 -38.57 33.72 17.92
C SER A 14 -40.01 33.48 17.50
N GLN A 15 -40.30 32.36 16.83
CA GLN A 15 -41.64 31.80 16.79
C GLN A 15 -41.61 30.29 16.95
N LYS A 16 -42.55 29.83 17.77
CA LYS A 16 -42.70 28.48 18.32
C LYS A 16 -43.34 27.50 17.31
N ALA A 17 -43.11 26.23 17.63
CA ALA A 17 -43.64 24.99 17.09
C ALA A 17 -45.14 24.92 16.73
N SER A 18 -45.45 24.04 15.77
CA SER A 18 -46.61 23.13 15.88
C SER A 18 -46.39 21.83 15.10
N SER A 19 -46.76 20.71 15.73
CA SER A 19 -46.76 19.32 15.28
C SER A 19 -47.76 19.00 14.17
N THR A 20 -47.49 18.01 13.32
CA THR A 20 -48.45 16.92 13.06
C THR A 20 -47.76 15.69 12.44
N ALA A 21 -47.96 14.53 13.07
CA ALA A 21 -47.70 13.21 12.52
C ALA A 21 -48.95 12.70 11.76
N LYS A 22 -48.75 11.96 10.67
CA LYS A 22 -49.57 10.83 10.18
C LYS A 22 -49.19 10.45 8.74
N ASN A 23 -48.61 9.26 8.55
CA ASN A 23 -49.26 8.15 7.84
C ASN A 23 -48.27 7.02 7.55
N ALA A 24 -48.45 5.92 8.28
CA ALA A 24 -48.01 4.60 7.89
C ALA A 24 -49.02 4.02 6.88
N ARG A 25 -48.54 3.30 5.86
CA ARG A 25 -49.34 2.32 5.13
C ARG A 25 -48.54 1.06 4.93
N ALA A 26 -49.08 -0.02 5.48
CA ALA A 26 -48.64 -1.39 5.33
C ALA A 26 -48.92 -1.92 3.93
N ILE A 27 -48.03 -2.78 3.43
CA ILE A 27 -48.37 -3.83 2.47
C ILE A 27 -47.77 -5.12 3.02
N SER A 28 -48.66 -6.06 3.31
CA SER A 28 -48.41 -7.45 3.68
C SER A 28 -48.36 -8.34 2.43
N GLY A 29 -47.57 -9.41 2.50
CA GLY A 29 -47.49 -10.50 1.52
C GLY A 29 -46.24 -11.34 1.83
N ILE A 30 -46.27 -12.21 2.84
CA ILE A 30 -46.48 -13.66 2.71
C ILE A 30 -45.53 -14.28 1.66
N PHE A 31 -44.41 -14.85 2.10
CA PHE A 31 -43.91 -16.16 1.68
C PHE A 31 -42.71 -16.57 2.56
N ALA A 32 -42.89 -17.65 3.32
CA ALA A 32 -41.90 -18.54 3.92
C ALA A 32 -42.49 -19.96 3.70
N PRO A 33 -41.70 -21.07 3.60
CA PRO A 33 -40.69 -21.39 4.61
C PRO A 33 -39.44 -22.19 4.18
N SER A 34 -38.59 -22.39 5.21
CA SER A 34 -37.61 -23.46 5.44
C SER A 34 -36.29 -23.38 4.65
N SER A 35 -35.11 -23.58 5.24
CA SER A 35 -34.74 -24.58 6.24
C SER A 35 -33.76 -24.11 7.32
N GLU A 36 -33.93 -24.69 8.52
CA GLU A 36 -33.08 -24.62 9.70
C GLU A 36 -31.69 -25.24 9.47
N CYS A 37 -30.68 -24.70 10.14
CA CYS A 37 -29.59 -25.50 10.70
C CYS A 37 -29.08 -24.82 11.98
N ALA A 38 -29.47 -25.38 13.12
CA ALA A 38 -29.02 -24.99 14.45
C ALA A 38 -28.00 -26.00 14.98
N CYS A 39 -26.81 -25.52 15.34
CA CYS A 39 -25.85 -26.12 16.26
C CYS A 39 -25.15 -24.90 16.90
N GLY A 40 -25.21 -24.56 18.19
CA GLY A 40 -25.10 -25.41 19.37
C GLY A 40 -23.92 -24.85 20.20
N ARG A 41 -24.15 -23.80 21.00
CA ARG A 41 -23.21 -23.35 22.04
C ARG A 41 -23.29 -24.28 23.25
N PRO A 42 -22.19 -24.44 24.00
CA PRO A 42 -22.26 -24.56 25.44
C PRO A 42 -21.58 -23.38 26.14
N THR A 43 -22.30 -22.81 27.10
CA THR A 43 -21.80 -21.90 28.13
C THR A 43 -21.24 -22.69 29.30
N ARG A 44 -20.10 -22.27 29.87
CA ARG A 44 -19.91 -22.29 31.33
C ARG A 44 -18.79 -21.37 31.78
N ALA A 45 -19.13 -20.49 32.72
CA ALA A 45 -18.23 -19.70 33.52
C ALA A 45 -17.70 -20.52 34.72
N ALA A 46 -16.47 -20.24 35.14
CA ALA A 46 -15.98 -20.53 36.49
C ALA A 46 -15.08 -19.39 36.97
N LYS A 47 -15.25 -19.05 38.25
CA LYS A 47 -14.69 -17.90 38.99
C LYS A 47 -13.51 -18.36 39.89
N ARG A 48 -12.66 -17.37 40.24
CA ARG A 48 -11.79 -17.18 41.46
C ARG A 48 -10.32 -17.69 41.45
N SER A 49 -9.39 -16.73 41.26
CA SER A 49 -8.36 -16.14 42.18
C SER A 49 -7.47 -17.03 43.09
N PRO A 50 -6.43 -16.48 43.78
CA PRO A 50 -5.15 -15.89 43.30
C PRO A 50 -3.91 -16.43 44.08
N VAL A 51 -2.68 -16.40 43.53
CA VAL A 51 -1.41 -16.67 44.27
C VAL A 51 -0.28 -15.90 43.55
N SER A 52 0.12 -14.72 44.05
CA SER A 52 1.21 -14.39 44.98
C SER A 52 2.55 -14.01 44.30
N SER A 53 2.95 -12.78 44.59
CA SER A 53 4.30 -12.20 44.63
C SER A 53 5.47 -13.17 44.77
N LEU A 54 6.56 -12.91 44.05
CA LEU A 54 7.88 -12.73 44.65
C LEU A 54 8.83 -12.00 43.70
N SER A 55 9.57 -11.09 44.32
CA SER A 55 10.49 -10.08 43.85
C SER A 55 11.92 -10.62 43.69
N THR A 56 12.79 -9.74 43.17
CA THR A 56 14.27 -9.67 43.37
C THR A 56 15.08 -10.84 42.76
N GLU A 57 16.16 -10.65 42.01
CA GLU A 57 17.28 -9.71 42.17
C GLU A 57 18.18 -9.77 40.92
N SER A 58 18.77 -8.63 40.56
CA SER A 58 19.93 -8.52 39.67
C SER A 58 21.21 -8.98 40.40
N PRO A 59 22.29 -9.28 39.66
CA PRO A 59 23.59 -8.78 40.09
C PRO A 59 24.29 -7.99 38.98
N THR A 60 24.64 -6.77 39.37
CA THR A 60 25.69 -5.93 38.82
C THR A 60 27.04 -6.64 38.93
N GLU A 61 27.87 -6.62 37.88
CA GLU A 61 29.30 -6.43 38.09
C GLU A 61 29.96 -5.71 36.91
N THR A 62 30.63 -4.63 37.28
CA THR A 62 31.42 -3.69 36.50
C THR A 62 32.85 -4.18 36.46
N GLN A 63 33.54 -4.11 35.31
CA GLN A 63 34.87 -3.49 35.25
C GLN A 63 35.37 -3.27 33.82
N ALA A 64 35.86 -2.06 33.62
CA ALA A 64 36.49 -1.52 32.43
C ALA A 64 37.99 -1.80 32.40
N ILE A 65 38.57 -1.93 31.21
CA ILE A 65 39.96 -1.56 30.92
C ILE A 65 39.99 -0.82 29.57
N SER A 66 40.36 0.46 29.63
CA SER A 66 40.93 1.28 28.55
C SER A 66 42.44 0.94 28.45
N THR A 67 43.16 1.03 27.32
CA THR A 67 43.52 2.26 26.60
C THR A 67 44.36 1.95 25.33
N THR A 68 44.14 2.75 24.28
CA THR A 68 45.11 3.44 23.37
C THR A 68 45.98 2.71 22.32
N SER A 69 45.73 3.14 21.06
CA SER A 69 46.63 3.81 20.09
C SER A 69 47.67 3.05 19.26
N GLY A 70 47.34 2.86 17.96
CA GLY A 70 48.08 3.37 16.79
C GLY A 70 49.47 2.81 16.43
N PRO A 71 50.04 3.24 15.28
CA PRO A 71 49.73 2.71 13.94
C PRO A 71 50.96 2.00 13.32
N ASN A 72 50.75 1.11 12.35
CA ASN A 72 51.83 0.77 11.42
C ASN A 72 51.35 0.42 10.00
N ARG A 73 52.21 0.80 9.07
CA ARG A 73 51.98 1.10 7.66
C ARG A 73 52.69 0.04 6.80
N ARG A 74 52.04 -0.31 5.68
CA ARG A 74 52.54 -0.93 4.42
C ARG A 74 53.07 -2.36 4.47
N GLU A 75 52.51 -3.22 3.62
CA GLU A 75 53.23 -3.70 2.43
C GLU A 75 52.30 -4.25 1.34
N ASN A 76 52.67 -3.96 0.10
CA ASN A 76 52.06 -4.37 -1.16
C ASN A 76 52.36 -5.84 -1.45
N LEU A 77 51.35 -6.61 -1.86
CA LEU A 77 51.54 -7.75 -2.75
C LEU A 77 50.49 -7.70 -3.85
N GLY A 78 50.95 -7.38 -5.05
CA GLY A 78 50.19 -7.48 -6.28
C GLY A 78 50.45 -8.80 -7.00
N GLN A 79 49.66 -8.99 -8.07
CA GLN A 79 49.76 -9.98 -9.14
C GLN A 79 49.20 -11.38 -8.77
N GLN A 80 48.41 -12.05 -9.62
CA GLN A 80 48.45 -12.07 -11.08
C GLN A 80 47.16 -12.70 -11.64
N ALA A 81 46.65 -12.10 -12.73
CA ALA A 81 45.59 -12.66 -13.56
C ALA A 81 46.16 -13.74 -14.49
N ILE A 82 45.49 -14.88 -14.60
CA ILE A 82 45.84 -15.95 -15.55
C ILE A 82 44.99 -15.74 -16.83
N LYS A 83 45.66 -15.34 -17.90
CA LYS A 83 45.20 -15.45 -19.30
C LYS A 83 45.65 -16.79 -19.85
N ILE A 84 44.73 -17.61 -20.37
CA ILE A 84 45.05 -18.67 -21.34
C ILE A 84 43.94 -18.71 -22.41
N ALA A 85 44.37 -18.61 -23.68
CA ALA A 85 43.68 -19.08 -24.89
C ALA A 85 44.80 -19.38 -25.93
N PRO A 86 44.61 -20.15 -27.03
CA PRO A 86 43.40 -20.85 -27.53
C PRO A 86 43.65 -22.30 -28.07
N SER A 87 42.57 -22.92 -28.59
CA SER A 87 42.49 -24.08 -29.52
C SER A 87 42.69 -25.48 -28.89
N ALA A 88 41.96 -26.55 -29.22
CA ALA A 88 40.97 -26.84 -30.25
C ALA A 88 40.08 -28.00 -29.76
N LEU A 89 38.77 -27.96 -30.02
CA LEU A 89 37.96 -29.10 -30.47
C LEU A 89 36.57 -28.57 -30.86
N ARG A 90 36.18 -28.92 -32.09
CA ARG A 90 34.99 -28.45 -32.77
C ARG A 90 33.75 -29.21 -32.30
N GLY A 91 32.65 -28.47 -32.20
CA GLY A 91 31.40 -28.83 -32.88
C GLY A 91 30.41 -29.69 -32.12
N ILE A 92 29.54 -29.06 -31.31
CA ILE A 92 28.11 -29.36 -31.27
C ILE A 92 27.40 -28.00 -31.13
N SER A 93 26.67 -27.60 -32.17
CA SER A 93 25.76 -26.45 -32.15
C SER A 93 24.40 -26.95 -31.68
N THR A 94 23.91 -26.46 -30.55
CA THR A 94 22.49 -26.56 -30.18
C THR A 94 21.88 -25.17 -30.25
N THR A 95 21.27 -24.87 -31.39
CA THR A 95 20.33 -23.76 -31.55
C THR A 95 19.03 -24.15 -30.86
N THR A 96 18.69 -23.49 -29.76
CA THR A 96 17.36 -23.59 -29.15
C THR A 96 16.47 -22.51 -29.76
N GLU A 97 15.71 -22.88 -30.79
CA GLU A 97 14.60 -22.06 -31.30
C GLU A 97 13.36 -22.28 -30.41
N TRP A 98 12.81 -21.20 -29.88
CA TRP A 98 11.50 -21.20 -29.23
C TRP A 98 10.42 -21.02 -30.29
N THR A 99 9.81 -22.12 -30.74
CA THR A 99 8.57 -22.06 -31.52
C THR A 99 7.37 -22.27 -30.60
N THR A 100 6.56 -21.23 -30.40
CA THR A 100 5.22 -21.33 -29.81
C THR A 100 4.29 -22.03 -30.80
N LYS A 101 4.01 -23.32 -30.56
CA LYS A 101 3.00 -24.06 -31.33
C LYS A 101 1.68 -24.07 -30.57
N ALA A 102 0.68 -23.39 -31.14
CA ALA A 102 -0.71 -23.46 -30.70
C ALA A 102 -1.26 -24.88 -30.82
N CYS A 103 -1.91 -25.37 -29.76
CA CYS A 103 -2.58 -26.67 -29.73
C CYS A 103 -3.87 -26.61 -30.58
N THR A 104 -3.84 -27.20 -31.78
CA THR A 104 -5.05 -27.68 -32.45
C THR A 104 -4.76 -29.06 -33.05
N GLY A 105 -5.59 -30.05 -32.71
CA GLY A 105 -5.44 -31.41 -33.25
C GLY A 105 -6.51 -32.39 -32.78
N SER A 106 -7.47 -32.66 -33.68
CA SER A 106 -8.39 -33.80 -33.67
C SER A 106 -7.66 -35.08 -34.16
N PRO A 107 -8.08 -36.32 -33.83
CA PRO A 107 -7.22 -37.50 -33.98
C PRO A 107 -7.44 -38.20 -35.31
N ASN A 108 -6.37 -38.72 -35.93
CA ASN A 108 -6.51 -39.93 -36.75
C ASN A 108 -5.21 -40.72 -36.99
N LYS A 109 -5.38 -42.04 -36.83
CA LYS A 109 -4.67 -43.21 -37.38
C LYS A 109 -3.29 -43.60 -36.84
N VAL A 110 -3.33 -44.77 -36.17
CA VAL A 110 -2.22 -45.63 -35.73
C VAL A 110 -1.78 -46.55 -36.88
N SER A 111 -0.47 -46.70 -37.08
CA SER A 111 0.13 -47.85 -37.75
C SER A 111 1.25 -48.45 -36.90
N ARG A 112 1.27 -49.78 -36.83
CA ARG A 112 2.08 -50.63 -35.96
C ARG A 112 3.58 -50.60 -36.29
N GLY A 113 4.41 -50.44 -35.26
CA GLY A 113 5.82 -50.82 -35.23
C GLY A 113 6.22 -51.19 -33.81
N LYS A 114 6.65 -52.44 -33.59
CA LYS A 114 7.16 -52.93 -32.29
C LYS A 114 8.57 -52.36 -32.07
N SER A 115 8.73 -51.52 -31.05
CA SER A 115 10.01 -51.28 -30.38
C SER A 115 9.75 -51.25 -28.88
N ILE A 116 10.41 -52.14 -28.15
CA ILE A 116 10.40 -52.14 -26.69
C ILE A 116 11.35 -51.02 -26.27
N THR A 117 10.79 -49.84 -26.05
CA THR A 117 11.52 -48.72 -25.43
C THR A 117 11.06 -48.66 -23.97
N THR A 118 11.98 -48.94 -23.05
CA THR A 118 11.77 -48.68 -21.63
C THR A 118 11.64 -47.18 -21.44
N ASN A 119 10.40 -46.68 -21.45
CA ASN A 119 10.10 -45.29 -21.15
C ASN A 119 10.28 -45.08 -19.65
N ILE A 120 11.45 -44.60 -19.24
CA ILE A 120 11.58 -43.89 -17.97
C ILE A 120 10.88 -42.55 -18.21
N LEU A 121 9.60 -42.49 -17.83
CA LEU A 121 8.86 -41.24 -17.71
C LEU A 121 9.47 -40.48 -16.54
N VAL A 122 10.49 -39.66 -16.81
CA VAL A 122 10.76 -38.50 -15.96
C VAL A 122 9.63 -37.53 -16.26
N THR A 123 8.51 -37.66 -15.53
CA THR A 123 7.52 -36.60 -15.50
C THR A 123 8.15 -35.45 -14.72
N ASP A 124 8.84 -34.59 -15.44
CA ASP A 124 9.27 -33.30 -14.94
C ASP A 124 7.99 -32.45 -14.78
N ARG A 125 7.31 -32.63 -13.65
CA ARG A 125 6.22 -31.75 -13.25
C ARG A 125 6.85 -30.45 -12.75
N PHE A 126 7.28 -29.60 -13.67
CA PHE A 126 7.31 -28.17 -13.39
C PHE A 126 5.85 -27.72 -13.26
N GLN A 127 5.28 -27.91 -12.07
CA GLN A 127 4.11 -27.16 -11.67
C GLN A 127 4.54 -25.69 -11.66
N CYS A 128 4.05 -24.93 -12.63
CA CYS A 128 4.10 -23.48 -12.58
C CYS A 128 3.26 -23.10 -11.35
N VAL A 129 3.92 -22.89 -10.21
CA VAL A 129 3.26 -22.47 -8.97
C VAL A 129 2.77 -21.06 -9.24
N THR A 130 1.47 -20.91 -9.49
CA THR A 130 0.83 -19.60 -9.51
C THR A 130 0.97 -18.99 -8.12
N PRO A 131 1.44 -17.73 -7.98
CA PRO A 131 1.54 -17.08 -6.69
C PRO A 131 0.21 -17.13 -5.93
N ASP A 132 0.24 -17.55 -4.67
CA ASP A 132 -0.95 -17.50 -3.80
C ASP A 132 -1.14 -16.08 -3.26
N LEU A 133 -1.70 -15.21 -4.11
CA LEU A 133 -1.96 -13.82 -3.75
C LEU A 133 -2.98 -13.65 -2.62
N ALA A 134 -3.78 -14.69 -2.31
CA ALA A 134 -4.69 -14.64 -1.17
C ALA A 134 -3.90 -14.76 0.14
N ALA A 135 -3.01 -15.76 0.25
CA ALA A 135 -2.12 -15.90 1.39
C ALA A 135 -1.15 -14.71 1.54
N ASP A 136 -0.68 -14.14 0.42
CA ASP A 136 0.17 -12.94 0.46
C ASP A 136 -0.63 -11.71 0.96
N LEU A 137 -1.89 -11.55 0.55
CA LEU A 137 -2.74 -10.48 1.05
C LEU A 137 -3.06 -10.63 2.56
N GLU A 138 -3.31 -11.86 3.03
CA GLU A 138 -3.50 -12.12 4.47
C GLU A 138 -2.27 -11.73 5.29
N LEU A 139 -1.08 -12.06 4.78
CA LEU A 139 0.18 -11.63 5.38
C LEU A 139 0.31 -10.09 5.41
N ALA A 140 0.03 -9.42 4.29
CA ALA A 140 0.08 -7.96 4.21
C ALA A 140 -0.87 -7.29 5.22
N ILE A 141 -2.08 -7.83 5.40
CA ILE A 141 -3.05 -7.36 6.40
C ILE A 141 -2.51 -7.56 7.83
N SER A 142 -1.92 -8.73 8.14
CA SER A 142 -1.32 -8.98 9.45
C SER A 142 -0.10 -8.08 9.72
N MET A 143 0.67 -7.73 8.69
CA MET A 143 1.76 -6.77 8.78
C MET A 143 1.23 -5.37 9.07
N ALA A 144 0.16 -4.95 8.40
CA ALA A 144 -0.51 -3.69 8.68
C ALA A 144 -1.07 -3.63 10.11
N ASP A 145 -1.63 -4.73 10.65
CA ASP A 145 -2.06 -4.78 12.06
C ASP A 145 -0.90 -4.55 13.04
N THR A 146 0.28 -5.09 12.71
CA THR A 146 1.50 -4.90 13.51
C THR A 146 2.00 -3.46 13.42
N ALA A 147 2.04 -2.90 12.21
CA ALA A 147 2.42 -1.50 11.98
C ALA A 147 1.47 -0.52 12.67
N ASP A 148 0.16 -0.76 12.61
CA ASP A 148 -0.86 0.05 13.29
C ASP A 148 -0.61 0.12 14.80
N ALA A 149 -0.28 -1.01 15.43
CA ALA A 149 -0.01 -1.05 16.86
C ALA A 149 1.24 -0.23 17.25
N ILE A 150 2.30 -0.30 16.43
CA ILE A 150 3.55 0.45 16.66
C ILE A 150 3.33 1.94 16.42
N THR A 151 2.82 2.31 15.25
CA THR A 151 2.60 3.71 14.86
C THR A 151 1.65 4.43 15.81
N MET A 152 0.55 3.79 16.25
CA MET A 152 -0.38 4.39 17.22
C MET A 152 0.19 4.51 18.64
N ALA A 153 1.17 3.70 19.02
CA ALA A 153 1.89 3.87 20.29
C ALA A 153 2.82 5.09 20.27
N HIS A 154 3.29 5.49 19.09
CA HIS A 154 4.13 6.68 18.88
C HIS A 154 3.32 7.94 18.55
N PHE A 155 2.18 7.81 17.87
CA PHE A 155 1.35 8.93 17.48
C PHE A 155 0.78 9.65 18.71
N GLN A 156 1.07 10.94 18.85
CA GLN A 156 0.65 11.79 19.98
C GLN A 156 1.17 11.34 21.37
N SER A 157 2.19 10.47 21.43
CA SER A 157 2.76 10.00 22.71
C SER A 157 3.70 11.01 23.38
N LEU A 158 4.13 12.04 22.65
CA LEU A 158 4.96 13.13 23.16
C LEU A 158 4.15 14.42 23.26
N ASP A 159 4.30 15.13 24.38
CA ASP A 159 3.79 16.50 24.57
C ASP A 159 4.36 17.40 23.47
N LEU A 160 3.61 17.55 22.37
CA LEU A 160 3.96 18.38 21.23
C LEU A 160 3.85 19.87 21.59
N VAL A 161 4.77 20.38 22.43
CA VAL A 161 5.03 21.82 22.54
C VAL A 161 5.87 22.23 21.34
N ILE A 162 5.20 22.52 20.22
CA ILE A 162 5.84 22.92 18.97
C ILE A 162 6.13 24.43 19.00
N ASP A 163 7.27 24.82 19.57
CA ASP A 163 7.74 26.22 19.59
C ASP A 163 8.62 26.58 18.37
N THR A 164 9.09 25.61 17.58
CA THR A 164 9.87 25.80 16.34
C THR A 164 9.55 24.72 15.29
N LYS A 165 10.37 24.56 14.22
CA LYS A 165 10.23 23.41 13.30
C LYS A 165 10.16 22.12 14.14
N PRO A 166 9.19 21.24 13.89
CA PRO A 166 8.98 20.13 14.79
C PRO A 166 10.17 19.16 14.74
N ASP A 167 10.51 18.59 15.87
CA ASP A 167 11.51 17.54 15.98
C ASP A 167 11.02 16.29 15.23
N LEU A 168 11.82 15.81 14.28
CA LEU A 168 11.51 14.64 13.46
C LEU A 168 11.99 13.34 14.10
N THR A 169 12.72 13.39 15.22
CA THR A 169 13.22 12.20 15.92
C THR A 169 12.12 11.16 16.22
N PRO A 170 10.92 11.53 16.70
CA PRO A 170 9.89 10.55 17.05
C PRO A 170 9.31 9.79 15.84
N VAL A 171 9.23 10.46 14.67
CA VAL A 171 8.74 9.78 13.46
C VAL A 171 9.79 8.80 12.96
N THR A 172 11.07 9.19 12.99
CA THR A 172 12.19 8.29 12.66
C THR A 172 12.24 7.04 13.55
N GLU A 173 11.97 7.16 14.85
CA GLU A 173 11.92 5.98 15.74
C GLU A 173 10.76 5.02 15.37
N ALA A 174 9.59 5.57 15.05
CA ALA A 174 8.43 4.79 14.63
C ALA A 174 8.67 4.11 13.27
N ASP A 175 9.20 4.85 12.29
CA ASP A 175 9.55 4.33 10.95
C ASP A 175 10.52 3.15 11.04
N LEU A 176 11.64 3.35 11.75
CA LEU A 176 12.67 2.32 11.93
C LEU A 176 12.10 1.08 12.63
N GLN A 177 11.28 1.26 13.67
CA GLN A 177 10.72 0.14 14.43
C GLN A 177 9.72 -0.67 13.59
N VAL A 178 8.85 0.00 12.84
CA VAL A 178 7.90 -0.66 11.93
C VAL A 178 8.68 -1.44 10.89
N GLU A 179 9.61 -0.81 10.17
CA GLU A 179 10.32 -1.49 9.09
C GLU A 179 11.14 -2.69 9.58
N GLN A 180 11.83 -2.57 10.72
CA GLN A 180 12.56 -3.69 11.34
C GLN A 180 11.62 -4.87 11.68
N THR A 181 10.45 -4.57 12.25
CA THR A 181 9.47 -5.59 12.65
C THR A 181 8.90 -6.29 11.42
N LEU A 182 8.58 -5.53 10.37
CA LEU A 182 8.03 -6.07 9.13
C LEU A 182 9.07 -6.89 8.36
N ARG A 183 10.34 -6.45 8.33
CA ARG A 183 11.46 -7.24 7.79
C ARG A 183 11.62 -8.57 8.51
N ALA A 184 11.56 -8.58 9.83
CA ALA A 184 11.66 -9.82 10.62
C ALA A 184 10.50 -10.77 10.28
N SER A 185 9.26 -10.28 10.28
CA SER A 185 8.06 -11.06 9.91
C SER A 185 8.17 -11.67 8.51
N LEU A 186 8.63 -10.88 7.52
CA LEU A 186 8.84 -11.37 6.15
C LEU A 186 9.96 -12.41 6.07
N SER A 187 11.06 -12.22 6.80
CA SER A 187 12.16 -13.19 6.81
C SER A 187 11.75 -14.57 7.33
N GLU A 188 10.77 -14.62 8.25
CA GLU A 188 10.23 -15.86 8.81
C GLU A 188 9.21 -16.52 7.86
N GLN A 189 8.33 -15.73 7.25
CA GLN A 189 7.17 -16.23 6.51
C GLN A 189 7.39 -16.33 4.99
N ARG A 190 8.33 -15.56 4.45
CA ARG A 190 8.65 -15.39 3.02
C ARG A 190 10.16 -15.20 2.81
N ALA A 191 10.98 -16.09 3.37
CA ALA A 191 12.44 -16.01 3.37
C ALA A 191 13.13 -15.86 1.99
N LEU A 192 12.43 -16.17 0.89
CA LEU A 192 12.93 -16.06 -0.48
C LEU A 192 12.50 -14.76 -1.19
N ASP A 193 11.57 -14.01 -0.63
CA ASP A 193 11.15 -12.73 -1.19
C ASP A 193 12.16 -11.65 -0.83
N SER A 194 12.35 -10.67 -1.71
CA SER A 194 13.12 -9.46 -1.41
C SER A 194 12.23 -8.40 -0.78
N MET A 195 12.84 -7.39 -0.17
CA MET A 195 12.10 -6.26 0.38
C MET A 195 12.82 -4.95 0.09
N LEU A 196 12.08 -3.96 -0.40
CA LEU A 196 12.44 -2.56 -0.51
C LEU A 196 11.67 -1.78 0.56
N GLY A 197 12.38 -1.15 1.49
CA GLY A 197 11.80 -0.24 2.47
C GLY A 197 12.41 1.14 2.35
N GLU A 198 11.68 2.16 2.78
CA GLU A 198 12.15 3.55 2.81
C GLU A 198 13.44 3.70 3.65
N GLU A 199 13.48 3.09 4.83
CA GLU A 199 14.51 3.36 5.83
C GLU A 199 15.80 2.56 5.59
N PHE A 200 15.68 1.27 5.27
CA PHE A 200 16.83 0.36 5.11
C PHE A 200 17.10 -0.05 3.66
N GLY A 201 16.34 0.46 2.70
CA GLY A 201 16.54 0.17 1.27
C GLY A 201 16.23 -1.29 0.91
N VAL A 202 17.04 -1.89 0.02
CA VAL A 202 16.80 -3.24 -0.49
C VAL A 202 17.48 -4.31 0.37
N THR A 203 16.76 -5.38 0.70
CA THR A 203 17.32 -6.63 1.22
C THR A 203 16.87 -7.82 0.37
N GLY A 204 17.78 -8.78 0.15
CA GLY A 204 17.53 -9.95 -0.70
C GLY A 204 17.62 -9.62 -2.19
N ALA A 205 17.49 -10.66 -3.01
CA ALA A 205 17.49 -10.55 -4.47
C ALA A 205 16.49 -11.58 -5.02
N SER A 206 15.30 -11.11 -5.35
CA SER A 206 14.19 -11.94 -5.81
C SER A 206 13.31 -11.13 -6.76
N ASN A 207 12.64 -11.81 -7.68
CA ASN A 207 11.64 -11.19 -8.54
C ASN A 207 10.32 -10.90 -7.81
N ARG A 208 10.12 -11.50 -6.63
CA ARG A 208 9.08 -11.14 -5.67
C ARG A 208 9.66 -10.15 -4.68
N GLN A 209 9.13 -8.93 -4.66
CA GLN A 209 9.63 -7.84 -3.84
C GLN A 209 8.50 -7.18 -3.05
N TRP A 210 8.60 -7.23 -1.73
CA TRP A 210 7.75 -6.44 -0.84
C TRP A 210 8.25 -5.00 -0.82
N ILE A 211 7.35 -4.04 -0.98
CA ILE A 211 7.68 -2.61 -0.99
C ILE A 211 6.92 -1.96 0.16
N ILE A 212 7.63 -1.28 1.07
CA ILE A 212 7.04 -0.77 2.30
C ILE A 212 7.45 0.68 2.53
N ASP A 213 6.45 1.50 2.83
CA ASP A 213 6.58 2.80 3.48
C ASP A 213 5.96 2.66 4.88
N PRO A 214 6.75 2.72 5.96
CA PRO A 214 6.25 2.63 7.32
C PRO A 214 5.22 3.72 7.69
N ILE A 215 5.46 4.98 7.30
CA ILE A 215 4.63 6.15 7.62
C ILE A 215 4.66 7.15 6.45
N ASP A 216 3.77 6.97 5.49
CA ASP A 216 3.43 8.00 4.52
C ASP A 216 2.75 9.19 5.23
N GLY A 217 3.13 10.41 4.88
CA GLY A 217 2.66 11.63 5.54
C GLY A 217 3.35 11.93 6.89
N THR A 218 4.65 11.62 7.04
CA THR A 218 5.45 11.90 8.26
C THR A 218 5.28 13.34 8.81
N LYS A 219 5.13 14.35 7.94
CA LYS A 219 4.85 15.74 8.35
C LYS A 219 3.51 15.89 9.09
N ASN A 220 2.49 15.15 8.67
CA ASN A 220 1.19 15.11 9.35
C ASN A 220 1.31 14.37 10.68
N PHE A 221 1.99 13.22 10.68
CA PHE A 221 2.25 12.41 11.87
C PHE A 221 2.85 13.23 13.02
N VAL A 222 3.97 13.92 12.75
CA VAL A 222 4.70 14.75 13.71
C VAL A 222 3.87 15.95 14.22
N ARG A 223 2.92 16.44 13.41
CA ARG A 223 2.03 17.55 13.78
C ARG A 223 0.74 17.10 14.47
N GLY A 224 0.55 15.79 14.67
CA GLY A 224 -0.68 15.23 15.23
C GLY A 224 -1.87 15.28 14.27
N VAL A 225 -1.65 15.55 12.98
CA VAL A 225 -2.69 15.47 11.94
C VAL A 225 -2.88 14.00 11.59
N PRO A 226 -4.11 13.46 11.59
CA PRO A 226 -4.33 12.01 11.49
C PRO A 226 -4.24 11.46 10.06
N VAL A 227 -3.78 12.26 9.08
CA VAL A 227 -3.65 11.86 7.68
C VAL A 227 -2.24 11.34 7.44
N TRP A 228 -2.02 10.09 7.83
CA TRP A 228 -0.80 9.32 7.58
C TRP A 228 -1.19 7.83 7.49
N ALA A 229 -0.35 7.02 6.84
CA ALA A 229 -0.64 5.60 6.66
C ALA A 229 0.63 4.76 6.52
N THR A 230 0.55 3.49 6.87
CA THR A 230 1.53 2.50 6.43
C THR A 230 1.13 1.97 5.05
N LEU A 231 2.07 1.97 4.10
CA LEU A 231 1.89 1.45 2.75
C LEU A 231 2.65 0.14 2.59
N ILE A 232 1.97 -0.92 2.17
CA ILE A 232 2.56 -2.25 1.96
C ILE A 232 2.14 -2.75 0.59
N ALA A 233 3.09 -3.15 -0.23
CA ALA A 233 2.84 -3.72 -1.55
C ALA A 233 3.69 -4.96 -1.82
N LEU A 234 3.26 -5.78 -2.78
CA LEU A 234 4.06 -6.84 -3.37
C LEU A 234 4.15 -6.62 -4.87
N ALA A 235 5.37 -6.56 -5.39
CA ALA A 235 5.67 -6.64 -6.80
C ALA A 235 6.17 -8.03 -7.18
N ILE A 236 5.73 -8.55 -8.33
CA ILE A 236 6.24 -9.79 -8.94
C ILE A 236 6.61 -9.47 -10.38
N ASP A 237 7.88 -9.69 -10.73
CA ASP A 237 8.41 -9.37 -12.07
C ASP A 237 8.11 -7.91 -12.46
N ASP A 238 8.35 -6.98 -11.53
CA ASP A 238 8.10 -5.52 -11.64
C ASP A 238 6.63 -5.09 -11.72
N GLU A 239 5.67 -6.02 -11.70
CA GLU A 239 4.24 -5.72 -11.66
C GLU A 239 3.73 -5.72 -10.22
N VAL A 240 3.07 -4.64 -9.78
CA VAL A 240 2.50 -4.58 -8.42
C VAL A 240 1.19 -5.37 -8.37
N VAL A 241 1.23 -6.52 -7.69
CA VAL A 241 0.12 -7.49 -7.68
C VAL A 241 -0.77 -7.38 -6.45
N LEU A 242 -0.35 -6.71 -5.37
CA LEU A 242 -1.19 -6.40 -4.21
C LEU A 242 -0.71 -5.14 -3.49
N GLY A 243 -1.63 -4.49 -2.79
CA GLY A 243 -1.37 -3.28 -2.01
C GLY A 243 -2.32 -3.18 -0.82
N VAL A 244 -1.80 -2.69 0.30
CA VAL A 244 -2.52 -2.37 1.53
C VAL A 244 -2.10 -0.97 1.97
N VAL A 245 -3.08 -0.14 2.29
CA VAL A 245 -2.91 1.20 2.85
C VAL A 245 -3.65 1.21 4.18
N SER A 246 -2.93 1.39 5.29
CA SER A 246 -3.50 1.35 6.65
C SER A 246 -3.34 2.69 7.34
N ALA A 247 -4.45 3.38 7.60
CA ALA A 247 -4.49 4.69 8.26
C ALA A 247 -5.23 4.56 9.61
N PRO A 248 -4.57 4.06 10.67
CA PRO A 248 -5.24 3.74 11.91
C PRO A 248 -5.77 4.97 12.66
N ALA A 249 -5.13 6.13 12.52
CA ALA A 249 -5.63 7.40 13.08
C ALA A 249 -6.92 7.91 12.39
N LEU A 250 -7.18 7.49 11.14
CA LEU A 250 -8.46 7.69 10.45
C LEU A 250 -9.46 6.57 10.76
N GLY A 251 -9.00 5.46 11.34
CA GLY A 251 -9.77 4.24 11.53
C GLY A 251 -10.12 3.56 10.21
N ARG A 252 -9.26 3.67 9.19
CA ARG A 252 -9.56 3.20 7.82
C ARG A 252 -8.41 2.36 7.27
N ARG A 253 -8.76 1.36 6.48
CA ARG A 253 -7.81 0.55 5.71
C ARG A 253 -8.37 0.24 4.32
N TRP A 254 -7.49 0.27 3.33
CA TRP A 254 -7.79 -0.09 1.95
C TRP A 254 -6.84 -1.18 1.49
N TRP A 255 -7.32 -2.07 0.63
CA TRP A 255 -6.48 -3.11 0.07
C TRP A 255 -7.02 -3.61 -1.26
N ALA A 256 -6.13 -4.17 -2.05
CA ALA A 256 -6.46 -4.87 -3.28
C ALA A 256 -5.39 -5.90 -3.61
N ARG A 257 -5.78 -6.88 -4.42
CA ARG A 257 -4.86 -7.76 -5.14
C ARG A 257 -5.35 -7.94 -6.56
N LEU A 258 -4.45 -8.30 -7.47
CA LEU A 258 -4.75 -8.56 -8.87
C LEU A 258 -5.92 -9.56 -9.00
N GLY A 259 -6.96 -9.13 -9.72
CA GLY A 259 -8.20 -9.89 -9.95
C GLY A 259 -9.03 -10.16 -8.69
N GLY A 260 -8.78 -9.46 -7.58
CA GLY A 260 -9.47 -9.61 -6.30
C GLY A 260 -10.46 -8.49 -5.99
N GLY A 261 -10.51 -7.45 -6.82
CA GLY A 261 -11.19 -6.19 -6.52
C GLY A 261 -10.45 -5.37 -5.45
N ALA A 262 -10.86 -4.11 -5.33
CA ALA A 262 -10.40 -3.21 -4.29
C ALA A 262 -11.45 -3.07 -3.19
N TRP A 263 -10.99 -2.97 -1.95
CA TRP A 263 -11.82 -3.00 -0.76
C TRP A 263 -11.37 -1.95 0.24
N GLN A 264 -12.30 -1.49 1.06
CA GLN A 264 -12.01 -0.70 2.25
C GLN A 264 -12.76 -1.24 3.47
N SER A 265 -12.18 -1.03 4.64
CA SER A 265 -12.87 -1.15 5.92
C SER A 265 -12.63 0.09 6.78
N THR A 266 -13.67 0.48 7.51
CA THR A 266 -13.55 1.37 8.66
C THR A 266 -13.57 0.49 9.91
N PHE A 267 -12.64 0.68 10.86
CA PHE A 267 -12.47 -0.23 12.00
C PHE A 267 -13.79 -0.54 12.72
N GLY A 268 -14.13 -1.82 12.78
CA GLY A 268 -15.39 -2.32 13.36
C GLY A 268 -16.57 -2.43 12.38
N ALA A 269 -16.42 -2.00 11.13
CA ALA A 269 -17.40 -2.17 10.06
C ALA A 269 -17.00 -3.30 9.09
N PRO A 270 -17.98 -3.94 8.41
CA PRO A 270 -17.70 -4.87 7.33
C PRO A 270 -16.94 -4.19 6.19
N ALA A 271 -16.09 -4.97 5.50
CA ALA A 271 -15.43 -4.51 4.29
C ALA A 271 -16.46 -4.17 3.19
N THR A 272 -16.18 -3.12 2.42
CA THR A 272 -16.99 -2.72 1.27
C THR A 272 -16.13 -2.65 0.01
N GLY A 273 -16.68 -3.09 -1.12
CA GLY A 273 -16.00 -3.00 -2.41
C GLY A 273 -15.93 -1.55 -2.90
N LEU A 274 -14.80 -1.20 -3.49
CA LEU A 274 -14.53 0.12 -4.04
C LEU A 274 -14.92 0.20 -5.51
N ARG A 275 -15.28 1.40 -5.95
CA ARG A 275 -15.48 1.69 -7.36
C ARG A 275 -15.25 3.17 -7.60
N VAL A 276 -14.43 3.48 -8.60
CA VAL A 276 -14.22 4.86 -9.04
C VAL A 276 -15.52 5.49 -9.56
N SER A 277 -15.52 6.82 -9.66
CA SER A 277 -16.67 7.57 -10.17
C SER A 277 -16.91 7.33 -11.67
N SER A 278 -18.01 7.87 -12.20
CA SER A 278 -18.32 7.86 -13.63
C SER A 278 -18.31 9.25 -14.26
N VAL A 279 -17.60 10.22 -13.66
CA VAL A 279 -17.46 11.59 -14.18
C VAL A 279 -16.66 11.56 -15.49
N ARG A 280 -17.15 12.26 -16.52
CA ARG A 280 -16.60 12.19 -17.89
C ARG A 280 -16.02 13.49 -18.42
N SER A 281 -16.13 14.58 -17.67
CA SER A 281 -15.59 15.88 -18.06
C SER A 281 -14.75 16.45 -16.92
N LEU A 282 -13.62 17.09 -17.26
CA LEU A 282 -12.82 17.80 -16.25
C LEU A 282 -13.65 18.86 -15.54
N ALA A 283 -14.54 19.56 -16.25
CA ALA A 283 -15.37 20.63 -15.72
C ALA A 283 -16.34 20.19 -14.61
N ASP A 284 -16.65 18.89 -14.50
CA ASP A 284 -17.46 18.30 -13.45
C ASP A 284 -16.62 17.60 -12.36
N ALA A 285 -15.31 17.50 -12.55
CA ALA A 285 -14.43 16.69 -11.72
C ALA A 285 -14.04 17.38 -10.39
N SER A 286 -13.91 16.57 -9.35
CA SER A 286 -13.26 16.91 -8.08
C SER A 286 -11.79 16.49 -8.11
N LEU A 287 -10.91 17.45 -7.89
CA LEU A 287 -9.45 17.32 -7.82
C LEU A 287 -8.97 17.29 -6.37
N SER A 288 -8.02 16.41 -6.08
CA SER A 288 -7.18 16.44 -4.88
C SER A 288 -5.69 16.46 -5.22
N TYR A 289 -4.88 17.04 -4.34
CA TYR A 289 -3.41 17.11 -4.39
C TYR A 289 -2.85 17.23 -2.96
N SER A 290 -1.52 17.27 -2.79
CA SER A 290 -0.87 17.53 -1.48
C SER A 290 -0.72 19.00 -1.15
N ASP A 291 0.15 19.71 -1.86
CA ASP A 291 0.36 21.14 -1.68
C ASP A 291 0.66 21.82 -3.03
N SER A 292 1.00 23.10 -3.01
CA SER A 292 1.26 23.88 -4.23
C SER A 292 2.70 23.76 -4.75
N VAL A 293 3.61 23.13 -3.99
CA VAL A 293 5.04 23.02 -4.33
C VAL A 293 5.20 22.09 -5.53
N GLY A 294 5.97 22.50 -6.53
CA GLY A 294 6.16 21.72 -7.76
C GLY A 294 5.01 21.81 -8.76
N TRP A 295 4.00 22.64 -8.48
CA TRP A 295 2.82 22.83 -9.33
C TRP A 295 2.59 24.27 -9.77
N GLU A 296 3.60 25.14 -9.69
CA GLU A 296 3.46 26.60 -9.77
C GLU A 296 2.73 27.07 -11.04
N SER A 297 2.99 26.45 -12.18
CA SER A 297 2.35 26.77 -13.47
C SER A 297 1.08 25.96 -13.77
N THR A 298 0.91 24.80 -13.13
CA THR A 298 -0.04 23.77 -13.56
C THR A 298 -1.26 23.70 -12.65
N LEU A 299 -1.09 23.92 -11.33
CA LEU A 299 -2.20 23.91 -10.38
C LEU A 299 -3.29 24.95 -10.71
N PRO A 300 -2.97 26.20 -11.12
CA PRO A 300 -4.01 27.15 -11.53
C PRO A 300 -4.83 26.67 -12.74
N LYS A 301 -4.18 25.96 -13.68
CA LYS A 301 -4.87 25.41 -14.87
C LYS A 301 -5.78 24.25 -14.48
N LEU A 302 -5.29 23.33 -13.65
CA LEU A 302 -6.08 22.23 -13.10
C LEU A 302 -7.28 22.74 -12.31
N ALA A 303 -7.08 23.75 -11.46
CA ALA A 303 -8.13 24.37 -10.67
C ALA A 303 -9.18 25.07 -11.56
N ALA A 304 -8.76 25.75 -12.63
CA ALA A 304 -9.69 26.38 -13.56
C ALA A 304 -10.47 25.36 -14.41
N ALA A 305 -9.88 24.19 -14.69
CA ALA A 305 -10.50 23.14 -15.49
C ALA A 305 -11.45 22.23 -14.70
N THR A 306 -11.43 22.28 -13.37
CA THR A 306 -12.16 21.36 -12.49
C THR A 306 -13.26 22.05 -11.68
N TRP A 307 -14.31 21.30 -11.33
CA TRP A 307 -15.43 21.81 -10.55
C TRP A 307 -15.06 22.12 -9.10
N ARG A 308 -14.24 21.26 -8.48
CA ARG A 308 -13.90 21.33 -7.06
C ARG A 308 -12.45 20.96 -6.83
N GLN A 309 -11.80 21.66 -5.91
CA GLN A 309 -10.41 21.38 -5.52
C GLN A 309 -10.30 21.23 -4.01
N ARG A 310 -9.52 20.24 -3.57
CA ARG A 310 -9.06 20.07 -2.20
C ARG A 310 -7.60 19.66 -2.20
N ALA A 311 -6.97 19.80 -1.04
CA ALA A 311 -5.61 19.36 -0.83
C ALA A 311 -5.62 18.41 0.37
N TYR A 312 -6.09 17.16 0.16
CA TYR A 312 -6.14 16.16 1.23
C TYR A 312 -4.76 15.57 1.50
N GLY A 313 -3.93 15.48 0.46
CA GLY A 313 -2.55 15.03 0.49
C GLY A 313 -2.32 13.53 0.54
N ASP A 314 -1.08 13.20 0.22
CA ASP A 314 -0.43 11.90 0.41
C ASP A 314 -1.26 10.74 -0.18
N PHE A 315 -1.23 9.55 0.45
CA PHE A 315 -2.07 8.41 0.06
C PHE A 315 -3.57 8.74 -0.04
N TRP A 316 -4.08 9.64 0.81
CA TRP A 316 -5.52 9.74 1.04
C TRP A 316 -6.27 10.30 -0.16
N SER A 317 -5.66 11.23 -0.89
CA SER A 317 -6.17 11.71 -2.17
C SER A 317 -6.45 10.56 -3.15
N HIS A 318 -5.54 9.59 -3.25
CA HIS A 318 -5.63 8.45 -4.16
C HIS A 318 -6.65 7.42 -3.69
N MET A 319 -6.76 7.20 -2.37
CA MET A 319 -7.80 6.33 -1.80
C MET A 319 -9.20 6.89 -2.05
N LEU A 320 -9.38 8.22 -1.96
CA LEU A 320 -10.65 8.87 -2.29
C LEU A 320 -10.99 8.77 -3.78
N VAL A 321 -9.99 8.67 -4.68
CA VAL A 321 -10.20 8.33 -6.09
C VAL A 321 -10.73 6.90 -6.22
N ALA A 322 -10.08 5.92 -5.56
CA ALA A 322 -10.54 4.53 -5.58
C ALA A 322 -11.97 4.37 -5.02
N GLU A 323 -12.36 5.19 -4.04
CA GLU A 323 -13.72 5.26 -3.50
C GLU A 323 -14.74 5.94 -4.42
N GLY A 324 -14.29 6.63 -5.47
CA GLY A 324 -15.14 7.44 -6.34
C GLY A 324 -15.69 8.71 -5.68
N ALA A 325 -15.12 9.11 -4.55
CA ALA A 325 -15.46 10.36 -3.84
C ALA A 325 -14.69 11.57 -4.38
N VAL A 326 -13.53 11.32 -4.97
CA VAL A 326 -12.70 12.26 -5.72
C VAL A 326 -12.49 11.66 -7.11
N ASP A 327 -12.32 12.49 -8.13
CA ASP A 327 -12.21 12.03 -9.52
C ASP A 327 -10.76 11.98 -10.01
N ILE A 328 -9.92 12.88 -9.47
CA ILE A 328 -8.52 13.06 -9.84
C ILE A 328 -7.68 13.31 -8.58
N ALA A 329 -6.55 12.62 -8.47
CA ALA A 329 -5.49 12.91 -7.51
C ALA A 329 -4.16 13.08 -8.25
N VAL A 330 -3.37 14.09 -7.89
CA VAL A 330 -2.05 14.34 -8.50
C VAL A 330 -1.00 14.68 -7.45
N GLU A 331 0.19 14.15 -7.65
CA GLU A 331 1.40 14.44 -6.88
C GLU A 331 2.56 14.79 -7.83
N PRO A 332 3.37 15.80 -7.47
CA PRO A 332 4.43 16.29 -8.34
C PRO A 332 5.61 15.31 -8.38
N ALA A 333 6.74 15.76 -8.94
CA ALA A 333 7.97 14.99 -8.94
C ALA A 333 8.50 14.70 -7.52
N ASP A 334 9.45 13.77 -7.44
CA ASP A 334 10.18 13.31 -6.24
C ASP A 334 9.52 12.19 -5.43
N LEU A 335 8.44 11.58 -5.92
CA LEU A 335 7.92 10.34 -5.31
C LEU A 335 8.89 9.17 -5.48
N ARG A 336 8.94 8.32 -4.47
CA ARG A 336 9.67 7.06 -4.43
C ARG A 336 8.74 5.89 -4.73
N PRO A 337 9.29 4.70 -5.06
CA PRO A 337 8.47 3.53 -5.32
C PRO A 337 7.56 3.14 -4.14
N TRP A 338 8.02 3.35 -2.89
CA TRP A 338 7.25 3.01 -1.70
C TRP A 338 6.03 3.92 -1.47
N ASP A 339 6.10 5.19 -1.84
CA ASP A 339 4.98 6.15 -1.78
C ASP A 339 3.80 5.75 -2.69
N VAL A 340 4.07 5.03 -3.78
CA VAL A 340 3.08 4.79 -4.85
C VAL A 340 2.68 3.33 -5.00
N ALA A 341 3.55 2.37 -4.66
CA ALA A 341 3.34 0.96 -4.97
C ALA A 341 1.99 0.44 -4.43
N ALA A 342 1.67 0.71 -3.16
CA ALA A 342 0.43 0.22 -2.56
C ALA A 342 -0.83 0.84 -3.17
N LEU A 343 -0.71 2.04 -3.74
CA LEU A 343 -1.83 2.77 -4.36
C LEU A 343 -2.25 2.14 -5.69
N ILE A 344 -1.28 1.59 -6.44
CA ILE A 344 -1.46 1.07 -7.81
C ILE A 344 -2.58 0.02 -7.90
N PRO A 345 -2.49 -1.12 -7.19
CA PRO A 345 -3.50 -2.17 -7.30
C PRO A 345 -4.85 -1.71 -6.73
N ILE A 346 -4.87 -0.83 -5.71
CA ILE A 346 -6.12 -0.33 -5.12
C ILE A 346 -6.90 0.54 -6.12
N VAL A 347 -6.23 1.50 -6.77
CA VAL A 347 -6.88 2.34 -7.79
C VAL A 347 -7.30 1.51 -9.00
N THR A 348 -6.42 0.61 -9.46
CA THR A 348 -6.67 -0.20 -10.68
C THR A 348 -7.82 -1.19 -10.47
N GLU A 349 -7.84 -1.92 -9.35
CA GLU A 349 -8.90 -2.89 -9.04
C GLU A 349 -10.24 -2.22 -8.66
N ALA A 350 -10.23 -0.92 -8.30
CA ALA A 350 -11.44 -0.11 -8.20
C ALA A 350 -12.00 0.34 -9.57
N GLY A 351 -11.29 0.03 -10.67
CA GLY A 351 -11.65 0.41 -12.04
C GLY A 351 -11.07 1.76 -12.48
N GLY A 352 -10.13 2.33 -11.72
CA GLY A 352 -9.43 3.56 -12.06
C GLY A 352 -8.15 3.33 -12.87
N GLN A 353 -7.40 4.42 -13.05
CA GLN A 353 -6.08 4.40 -13.68
C GLN A 353 -5.13 5.28 -12.89
N ILE A 354 -3.88 4.82 -12.73
CA ILE A 354 -2.79 5.55 -12.09
C ILE A 354 -1.49 5.41 -12.89
N THR A 355 -0.86 6.54 -13.17
CA THR A 355 0.43 6.66 -13.88
C THR A 355 1.26 7.73 -13.19
N ALA A 356 2.47 7.97 -13.67
CA ALA A 356 3.14 9.25 -13.46
C ALA A 356 2.47 10.37 -14.28
N ILE A 357 2.81 11.62 -13.97
CA ILE A 357 2.21 12.81 -14.61
C ILE A 357 2.54 12.93 -16.11
N ASP A 358 3.57 12.22 -16.57
CA ASP A 358 3.98 12.10 -17.98
C ASP A 358 3.40 10.86 -18.68
N GLY A 359 2.60 10.07 -17.97
CA GLY A 359 1.98 8.83 -18.46
C GLY A 359 2.86 7.59 -18.35
N THR A 360 4.09 7.68 -17.82
CA THR A 360 4.90 6.48 -17.54
C THR A 360 4.31 5.65 -16.40
N PRO A 361 4.64 4.34 -16.30
CA PRO A 361 4.18 3.51 -15.18
C PRO A 361 4.53 4.13 -13.83
N ALA A 362 3.52 4.25 -12.95
CA ALA A 362 3.61 5.01 -11.70
C ALA A 362 4.79 4.59 -10.81
N LEU A 363 5.05 3.27 -10.71
CA LEU A 363 6.14 2.71 -9.91
C LEU A 363 7.54 3.25 -10.29
N ARG A 364 7.73 3.73 -11.53
CA ARG A 364 9.03 4.16 -12.07
C ARG A 364 9.09 5.64 -12.47
N GLY A 365 7.97 6.35 -12.45
CA GLY A 365 7.87 7.69 -13.02
C GLY A 365 8.06 8.84 -12.02
N GLY A 366 8.30 8.55 -10.73
CA GLY A 366 8.68 9.54 -9.72
C GLY A 366 7.63 10.62 -9.43
N SER A 367 6.38 10.39 -9.84
CA SER A 367 5.21 11.24 -9.65
C SER A 367 3.96 10.37 -9.76
N ALA A 368 2.79 10.90 -9.39
CA ALA A 368 1.54 10.15 -9.47
C ALA A 368 0.39 11.00 -10.00
N ALA A 369 -0.42 10.39 -10.86
CA ALA A 369 -1.68 10.91 -11.35
C ALA A 369 -2.69 9.75 -11.34
N ALA A 370 -3.63 9.76 -10.39
CA ALA A 370 -4.73 8.81 -10.33
C ALA A 370 -6.03 9.45 -10.80
N SER A 371 -6.87 8.68 -11.49
CA SER A 371 -8.20 9.10 -11.89
C SER A 371 -9.17 7.93 -11.99
N ASN A 372 -10.43 8.24 -12.26
CA ASN A 372 -11.46 7.24 -12.60
C ASN A 372 -11.28 6.55 -13.97
N GLY A 373 -10.12 6.74 -14.64
CA GLY A 373 -9.82 6.20 -15.97
C GLY A 373 -10.42 7.03 -17.10
N LEU A 374 -11.69 7.43 -16.99
CA LEU A 374 -12.41 8.22 -18.00
C LEU A 374 -11.78 9.61 -18.24
N LEU A 375 -11.21 10.20 -17.19
CA LEU A 375 -10.59 11.52 -17.21
C LEU A 375 -9.08 11.48 -17.50
N HIS A 376 -8.48 10.30 -17.58
CA HIS A 376 -7.03 10.15 -17.47
C HIS A 376 -6.26 10.79 -18.63
N GLU A 377 -6.70 10.57 -19.87
CA GLU A 377 -6.06 11.19 -21.04
C GLU A 377 -6.21 12.72 -21.07
N ASP A 378 -7.38 13.24 -20.66
CA ASP A 378 -7.61 14.69 -20.58
C ASP A 378 -6.74 15.31 -19.48
N LEU A 379 -6.59 14.62 -18.35
CA LEU A 379 -5.70 15.01 -17.25
C LEU A 379 -4.25 15.10 -17.72
N LEU A 380 -3.70 14.04 -18.31
CA LEU A 380 -2.30 14.02 -18.77
C LEU A 380 -2.04 15.10 -19.83
N ARG A 381 -2.99 15.32 -20.75
CA ARG A 381 -2.90 16.42 -21.73
C ARG A 381 -2.84 17.79 -21.06
N LEU A 382 -3.59 18.01 -19.98
CA LEU A 382 -3.55 19.28 -19.25
C LEU A 382 -2.24 19.45 -18.47
N LEU A 383 -1.72 18.38 -17.88
CA LEU A 383 -0.46 18.36 -17.15
C LEU A 383 0.77 18.60 -18.05
N ALA A 384 0.69 18.21 -19.32
CA ALA A 384 1.76 18.40 -20.30
C ALA A 384 1.90 19.85 -20.85
N THR A 385 1.03 20.78 -20.43
CA THR A 385 1.04 22.20 -20.87
C THR A 385 1.67 23.12 -19.85
#